data_AF-A0A2W4ZWB6-F1
#
_entry.id   AF-A0A2W4ZWB6-F1
#
_cell.length_a   1.000
_cell.length_b   1.000
_cell.length_c   1.000
_cell.angle_alpha   90.00
_cell.angle_beta   90.00
_cell.angle_gamma   90.00
#
_symmetry.space_group_name_H-M   'P 1'
#
loop_
_entity.id
_entity.type
_entity.pdbx_description
1 polymer ?
#
loop_
_entity_poly.entity_id
_entity_poly.type
_entity_poly.pdbx_seq_one_letter_code
_entity_poly.pdbx_strand_id
1 'polypeptide(L)'
;MKLAAVQAVIPISRRIIRNTLFVPDETLIQMNTKLLSEHAVRAGLPQGGLASPAVAGLVIEPCLEKVSAKFRGSYLDDISIGGGTVEEVEAGHDILAEALASQYPGSPLFEKCRAAFKLGKHQDVLGYWLRPNPKANGGGLRISPSNKGIRRFYVRMAIELLLRPYAEWAGKMEEAAYAFAASAKSWNGAQAGRENLITVFAMEIEPLLNEAHQEVLGAIDAGLPMPAARALAGKRANEIMPKIVLADTNGLLNW
;
A
#
# COMPACT_ATOMS: atom_id res chain seq x y z
N MET A 1 -4.60 12.04 14.30
CA MET A 1 -3.91 13.35 14.39
C MET A 1 -4.77 14.30 15.23
N LYS A 2 -4.23 15.00 16.25
CA LYS A 2 -5.06 15.84 17.14
C LYS A 2 -5.68 17.00 16.34
N LEU A 3 -6.98 17.28 16.57
CA LEU A 3 -7.82 18.23 15.83
C LEU A 3 -7.19 19.62 15.62
N ALA A 4 -6.37 20.06 16.57
CA ALA A 4 -5.64 21.33 16.53
C ALA A 4 -4.68 21.44 15.32
N ALA A 5 -4.07 20.32 14.86
CA ALA A 5 -3.15 20.32 13.73
C ALA A 5 -3.85 20.48 12.38
N VAL A 6 -5.11 20.01 12.26
CA VAL A 6 -5.92 20.16 11.05
C VAL A 6 -6.44 21.60 10.93
N GLN A 7 -6.88 22.20 12.03
CA GLN A 7 -7.36 23.58 12.08
C GLN A 7 -6.28 24.61 11.76
N ALA A 8 -5.01 24.28 12.01
CA ALA A 8 -3.87 25.13 11.67
C ALA A 8 -3.58 25.19 10.15
N VAL A 9 -3.95 24.14 9.40
CA VAL A 9 -3.73 24.05 7.94
C VAL A 9 -4.98 24.45 7.16
N ILE A 10 -6.16 24.18 7.72
CA ILE A 10 -7.45 24.59 7.17
C ILE A 10 -8.27 25.20 8.33
N PRO A 11 -8.43 26.53 8.39
CA PRO A 11 -9.20 27.21 9.44
C PRO A 11 -10.69 27.11 9.13
N ILE A 12 -11.18 25.90 8.94
CA ILE A 12 -12.56 25.61 8.57
C ILE A 12 -13.15 24.71 9.67
N SER A 13 -14.30 25.12 10.22
CA SER A 13 -14.96 24.33 11.26
C SER A 13 -15.35 22.95 10.73
N ARG A 14 -15.38 21.92 11.60
CA ARG A 14 -15.87 20.56 11.25
C ARG A 14 -17.23 20.57 10.54
N ARG A 15 -18.05 21.59 10.79
CA ARG A 15 -19.38 21.79 10.20
C ARG A 15 -19.32 22.12 8.70
N ILE A 16 -18.33 22.91 8.27
CA ILE A 16 -18.19 23.30 6.86
C ILE A 16 -17.62 22.14 6.05
N ILE A 17 -16.69 21.33 6.58
CA ILE A 17 -16.21 20.12 5.89
C ILE A 17 -17.38 19.16 5.56
N ARG A 18 -18.36 19.05 6.48
CA ARG A 18 -19.59 18.27 6.26
C ARG A 18 -20.52 18.89 5.19
N ASN A 19 -20.60 20.22 5.13
CA ASN A 19 -21.49 20.95 4.20
C ASN A 19 -20.86 21.28 2.84
N THR A 20 -19.53 21.27 2.71
CA THR A 20 -18.82 21.57 1.45
C THR A 20 -18.66 20.33 0.57
N LEU A 21 -18.80 19.13 1.14
CA LEU A 21 -18.81 17.89 0.38
C LEU A 21 -20.21 17.51 -0.13
N PHE A 22 -21.30 17.92 0.54
CA PHE A 22 -22.66 17.52 0.15
C PHE A 22 -23.70 18.58 0.53
N VAL A 23 -24.55 18.94 -0.44
CA VAL A 23 -25.80 19.67 -0.22
C VAL A 23 -26.89 18.64 0.08
N PRO A 24 -27.59 18.69 1.23
CA PRO A 24 -28.73 17.82 1.50
C PRO A 24 -29.90 18.14 0.57
N ASP A 25 -30.63 17.10 0.13
CA ASP A 25 -31.75 17.13 -0.83
C ASP A 25 -32.88 18.14 -0.51
N GLU A 26 -33.01 18.59 0.74
CA GLU A 26 -34.09 19.49 1.16
C GLU A 26 -33.70 20.97 1.23
N THR A 27 -32.46 21.33 0.87
CA THR A 27 -32.03 22.73 0.89
C THR A 27 -32.40 23.42 -0.42
N LEU A 28 -33.45 24.23 -0.40
CA LEU A 28 -33.80 25.12 -1.52
C LEU A 28 -32.76 26.24 -1.61
N ILE A 29 -31.68 25.99 -2.36
CA ILE A 29 -30.68 27.00 -2.67
C ILE A 29 -31.22 27.88 -3.80
N GLN A 30 -31.56 29.13 -3.52
CA GLN A 30 -31.71 30.14 -4.58
C GLN A 30 -30.33 30.42 -5.19
N MET A 31 -29.97 29.67 -6.23
CA MET A 31 -28.74 29.89 -6.97
C MET A 31 -28.96 30.91 -8.09
N ASN A 32 -28.14 31.96 -8.08
CA ASN A 32 -28.06 32.91 -9.17
C ASN A 32 -27.32 32.22 -10.33
N THR A 33 -28.08 31.75 -11.33
CA THR A 33 -27.69 30.78 -12.37
C THR A 33 -26.59 31.24 -13.35
N LYS A 34 -26.04 32.44 -13.18
CA LYS A 34 -25.02 33.00 -14.10
C LYS A 34 -23.56 32.70 -13.74
N LEU A 35 -23.27 32.06 -12.61
CA LEU A 35 -21.89 31.78 -12.14
C LEU A 35 -21.50 30.30 -12.09
N LEU A 36 -22.39 29.38 -12.50
CA LEU A 36 -22.10 27.95 -12.58
C LEU A 36 -21.70 27.52 -14.00
N SER A 37 -20.80 28.27 -14.62
CA SER A 37 -20.09 27.78 -15.80
C SER A 37 -18.88 26.95 -15.33
N GLU A 38 -18.91 25.65 -15.62
CA GLU A 38 -17.73 24.77 -15.76
C GLU A 38 -16.89 24.44 -14.50
N HIS A 39 -17.13 25.09 -13.34
CA HIS A 39 -16.33 24.91 -12.11
C HIS A 39 -17.07 24.23 -10.96
N ALA A 40 -18.16 23.53 -11.25
CA ALA A 40 -18.62 22.46 -10.37
C ALA A 40 -17.51 21.40 -10.35
N VAL A 41 -16.54 21.59 -9.45
CA VAL A 41 -15.47 20.67 -9.08
C VAL A 41 -16.10 19.29 -8.98
N ARG A 42 -15.79 18.42 -9.95
CA ARG A 42 -16.18 17.02 -9.93
C ARG A 42 -15.79 16.47 -8.55
N ALA A 43 -16.81 16.08 -7.79
CA ALA A 43 -16.73 15.83 -6.35
C ALA A 43 -15.53 14.96 -5.96
N GLY A 44 -14.62 15.54 -5.19
CA GLY A 44 -13.41 14.87 -4.69
C GLY A 44 -12.41 15.88 -4.13
N LEU A 45 -11.64 15.45 -3.13
CA LEU A 45 -10.50 16.23 -2.67
C LEU A 45 -9.34 16.09 -3.66
N PRO A 46 -8.52 17.14 -3.88
CA PRO A 46 -7.36 17.03 -4.74
C PRO A 46 -6.38 15.98 -4.20
N GLN A 47 -6.00 15.03 -5.05
CA GLN A 47 -4.95 14.06 -4.72
C GLN A 47 -3.61 14.80 -4.58
N GLY A 48 -2.89 14.55 -3.49
CA GLY A 48 -1.64 15.26 -3.15
C GLY A 48 -1.84 16.56 -2.36
N GLY A 49 -3.08 16.99 -2.10
CA GLY A 49 -3.35 18.11 -1.21
C GLY A 49 -2.96 17.81 0.24
N LEU A 50 -2.29 18.75 0.91
CA LEU A 50 -1.78 18.57 2.29
C LEU A 50 -2.88 18.22 3.30
N ALA A 51 -4.09 18.74 3.09
CA ALA A 51 -5.22 18.51 3.99
C ALA A 51 -6.12 17.35 3.57
N SER A 52 -5.99 16.85 2.34
CA SER A 52 -6.85 15.78 1.82
C SER A 52 -6.85 14.52 2.71
N PRO A 53 -5.70 14.05 3.24
CA PRO A 53 -5.67 12.91 4.17
C PRO A 53 -6.45 13.17 5.47
N ALA A 54 -6.37 14.39 6.01
CA ALA A 54 -7.07 14.75 7.24
C ALA A 54 -8.58 14.77 7.05
N VAL A 55 -9.04 15.31 5.90
CA VAL A 55 -10.48 15.33 5.58
C VAL A 55 -10.98 13.91 5.33
N ALA A 56 -10.23 13.06 4.63
CA ALA A 56 -10.59 11.64 4.44
C ALA A 56 -10.78 10.91 5.78
N GLY A 57 -9.86 11.12 6.74
CA GLY A 57 -10.00 10.57 8.09
C GLY A 57 -11.26 11.06 8.80
N LEU A 58 -11.55 12.37 8.76
CA LEU A 58 -12.76 12.95 9.37
C LEU A 58 -14.08 12.43 8.77
N VAL A 59 -14.03 11.96 7.52
CA VAL A 59 -15.19 11.37 6.83
C VAL A 59 -15.39 9.91 7.27
N ILE A 60 -14.32 9.11 7.29
CA ILE A 60 -14.38 7.66 7.55
C ILE A 60 -14.46 7.30 9.04
N GLU A 61 -13.71 8.00 9.90
CA GLU A 61 -13.59 7.66 11.33
C GLU A 61 -14.96 7.53 12.05
N PRO A 62 -15.93 8.46 11.89
CA PRO A 62 -17.22 8.34 12.58
C PRO A 62 -18.06 7.15 12.11
N CYS A 63 -17.92 6.72 10.85
CA CYS A 63 -18.60 5.52 10.35
C CYS A 63 -17.95 4.26 10.94
N LEU A 64 -16.62 4.22 11.00
CA LEU A 64 -15.87 3.12 11.57
C LEU A 64 -16.10 2.97 13.09
N GLU A 65 -16.33 4.07 13.81
CA GLU A 65 -16.66 4.05 15.25
C GLU A 65 -17.95 3.29 15.56
N LYS A 66 -18.89 3.18 14.60
CA LYS A 66 -20.14 2.40 14.76
C LYS A 66 -19.89 0.89 14.69
N VAL A 67 -18.76 0.45 14.14
CA VAL A 67 -18.44 -0.97 13.97
C VAL A 67 -17.94 -1.55 15.31
N SER A 68 -18.75 -2.41 15.92
CA SER A 68 -18.37 -3.16 17.13
C SER A 68 -17.57 -4.42 16.77
N ALA A 69 -16.30 -4.26 16.42
CA ALA A 69 -15.37 -5.36 16.13
C ALA A 69 -14.26 -5.47 17.20
N LYS A 70 -13.71 -6.68 17.38
CA LYS A 70 -12.56 -6.92 18.28
C LYS A 70 -11.34 -6.11 17.84
N PHE A 71 -11.19 -5.93 16.54
CA PHE A 71 -10.19 -5.08 15.93
C PHE A 71 -10.84 -4.26 14.83
N ARG A 72 -10.53 -2.96 14.79
CA ARG A 72 -10.82 -2.10 13.67
C ARG A 72 -9.71 -1.08 13.52
N GLY A 73 -9.33 -0.79 12.29
CA GLY A 73 -8.34 0.22 11.97
C GLY A 73 -8.53 0.74 10.56
N SER A 74 -8.11 1.97 10.33
CA SER A 74 -8.04 2.53 8.99
C SER A 74 -6.66 3.12 8.73
N TYR A 75 -6.22 2.97 7.49
CA TYR A 75 -5.16 3.76 6.91
C TYR A 75 -5.76 4.45 5.68
N LEU A 76 -6.30 5.66 5.90
CA LEU A 76 -7.13 6.36 4.91
C LEU A 76 -8.33 5.50 4.48
N ASP A 77 -8.35 5.05 3.23
CA ASP A 77 -9.39 4.23 2.61
C ASP A 77 -9.16 2.72 2.79
N ASP A 78 -7.97 2.29 3.19
CA ASP A 78 -7.69 0.90 3.55
C ASP A 78 -8.17 0.61 4.98
N ILE A 79 -9.37 0.02 5.07
CA ILE A 79 -10.03 -0.31 6.33
C ILE A 79 -9.86 -1.80 6.64
N SER A 80 -9.51 -2.11 7.89
CA SER A 80 -9.39 -3.48 8.39
C SER A 80 -10.36 -3.70 9.54
N ILE A 81 -11.17 -4.75 9.45
CA ILE A 81 -12.10 -5.21 10.50
C ILE A 81 -11.70 -6.63 10.89
N GLY A 82 -11.54 -6.89 12.18
CA GLY A 82 -11.11 -8.18 12.72
C GLY A 82 -12.06 -8.72 13.77
N GLY A 83 -12.32 -10.03 13.69
CA GLY A 83 -13.20 -10.78 14.56
C GLY A 83 -12.65 -12.19 14.84
N GLY A 84 -13.33 -12.91 15.72
CA GLY A 84 -13.05 -14.33 16.03
C GLY A 84 -13.66 -15.30 15.01
N THR A 85 -14.70 -14.89 14.29
CA THR A 85 -15.33 -15.68 13.22
C THR A 85 -15.49 -14.84 11.95
N VAL A 86 -15.80 -15.51 10.83
CA VAL A 86 -16.05 -14.82 9.56
C VAL A 86 -17.33 -13.99 9.67
N GLU A 87 -18.36 -14.54 10.32
CA GLU A 87 -19.66 -13.90 10.52
C GLU A 87 -19.54 -12.59 11.33
N GLU A 88 -18.68 -12.57 12.36
CA GLU A 88 -18.38 -11.34 13.12
C GLU A 88 -17.74 -10.27 12.23
N VAL A 89 -16.83 -10.66 11.33
CA VAL A 89 -16.15 -9.73 10.40
C VAL A 89 -17.12 -9.21 9.36
N GLU A 90 -17.91 -10.10 8.75
CA GLU A 90 -18.94 -9.77 7.76
C GLU A 90 -19.98 -8.81 8.35
N ALA A 91 -20.50 -9.08 9.55
CA ALA A 91 -21.42 -8.17 10.23
C ALA A 91 -20.80 -6.79 10.47
N GLY A 92 -19.50 -6.72 10.75
CA GLY A 92 -18.78 -5.45 10.86
C GLY A 92 -18.72 -4.67 9.54
N HIS A 93 -18.53 -5.35 8.41
CA HIS A 93 -18.61 -4.74 7.08
C HIS A 93 -20.03 -4.26 6.75
N ASP A 94 -21.07 -5.02 7.09
CA ASP A 94 -22.46 -4.59 6.91
C ASP A 94 -22.76 -3.28 7.66
N ILE A 95 -22.33 -3.20 8.93
CA ILE A 95 -22.48 -2.00 9.74
C ILE A 95 -21.71 -0.81 9.15
N LEU A 96 -20.51 -1.02 8.62
CA LEU A 96 -19.72 0.04 7.99
C LEU A 96 -20.40 0.56 6.71
N ALA A 97 -20.87 -0.35 5.85
CA ALA A 97 -21.58 0.00 4.63
C ALA A 97 -22.87 0.79 4.93
N GLU A 98 -23.67 0.34 5.90
CA GLU A 98 -24.88 1.05 6.36
C GLU A 98 -24.52 2.42 6.96
N ALA A 99 -23.45 2.50 7.76
CA ALA A 99 -22.96 3.74 8.33
C ALA A 99 -22.53 4.76 7.26
N LEU A 100 -21.87 4.30 6.19
CA LEU A 100 -21.46 5.15 5.07
C LEU A 100 -22.69 5.62 4.29
N ALA A 101 -23.61 4.73 3.97
CA ALA A 101 -24.83 5.06 3.22
C ALA A 101 -25.75 6.02 3.98
N SER A 102 -25.93 5.81 5.29
CA SER A 102 -26.76 6.67 6.14
C SER A 102 -26.13 8.04 6.40
N GLN A 103 -24.82 8.10 6.58
CA GLN A 103 -24.12 9.33 6.91
C GLN A 103 -23.80 10.19 5.68
N TYR A 104 -23.62 9.55 4.52
CA TYR A 104 -23.26 10.20 3.26
C TYR A 104 -24.13 9.65 2.10
N PRO A 105 -25.45 9.91 2.12
CA PRO A 105 -26.36 9.41 1.09
C PRO A 105 -25.99 9.97 -0.29
N GLY A 106 -26.01 9.11 -1.32
CA GLY A 106 -25.67 9.48 -2.70
C GLY A 106 -24.17 9.74 -2.96
N SER A 107 -23.31 9.57 -1.96
CA SER A 107 -21.86 9.74 -2.12
C SER A 107 -21.21 8.58 -2.88
N PRO A 108 -20.03 8.78 -3.51
CA PRO A 108 -19.26 7.70 -4.12
C PRO A 108 -18.51 6.84 -3.08
N LEU A 109 -18.83 6.95 -1.79
CA LEU A 109 -18.18 6.20 -0.72
C LEU A 109 -18.88 4.86 -0.55
N PHE A 110 -18.22 3.79 -1.00
CA PHE A 110 -18.68 2.42 -0.84
C PHE A 110 -17.49 1.48 -0.70
N GLU A 111 -17.73 0.31 -0.12
CA GLU A 111 -16.70 -0.72 -0.01
C GLU A 111 -16.44 -1.35 -1.38
N LYS A 112 -15.24 -1.11 -1.93
CA LYS A 112 -14.84 -1.68 -3.22
C LYS A 112 -14.58 -3.18 -3.14
N CYS A 113 -14.09 -3.67 -2.01
CA CYS A 113 -13.72 -5.06 -1.81
C CYS A 113 -14.03 -5.49 -0.38
N ARG A 114 -14.79 -6.58 -0.25
CA ARG A 114 -15.20 -7.19 1.01
C ARG A 114 -14.73 -8.63 1.05
N ALA A 115 -13.42 -8.81 1.23
CA ALA A 115 -12.82 -10.13 1.25
C ALA A 115 -12.35 -10.46 2.67
N ALA A 116 -13.20 -11.14 3.45
CA ALA A 116 -12.78 -11.72 4.71
C ALA A 116 -11.71 -12.80 4.44
N PHE A 117 -10.63 -12.77 5.21
CA PHE A 117 -9.58 -13.77 5.15
C PHE A 117 -9.22 -14.24 6.55
N LYS A 118 -8.85 -15.51 6.65
CA LYS A 118 -8.25 -16.06 7.87
C LYS A 118 -6.79 -15.64 7.92
N LEU A 119 -6.32 -15.17 9.08
CA LEU A 119 -4.89 -14.97 9.33
C LEU A 119 -4.11 -16.23 8.95
N GLY A 120 -2.95 -16.07 8.30
CA GLY A 120 -2.19 -17.19 7.78
C GLY A 120 -2.40 -17.46 6.29
N LYS A 121 -3.55 -17.07 5.71
CA LYS A 121 -3.68 -17.03 4.25
C LYS A 121 -2.82 -15.90 3.67
N HIS A 122 -2.29 -16.08 2.47
CA HIS A 122 -1.52 -15.04 1.76
C HIS A 122 -2.43 -13.87 1.39
N GLN A 123 -2.58 -12.92 2.31
CA GLN A 123 -3.25 -11.65 2.07
C GLN A 123 -2.27 -10.51 2.32
N ASP A 124 -2.29 -9.53 1.42
CA ASP A 124 -1.54 -8.29 1.53
C ASP A 124 -2.40 -7.24 2.26
N VAL A 125 -1.92 -6.79 3.42
CA VAL A 125 -2.49 -5.70 4.21
C VAL A 125 -1.44 -4.60 4.29
N LEU A 126 -1.67 -3.48 3.59
CA LEU A 126 -0.76 -2.33 3.56
C LEU A 126 0.70 -2.66 3.18
N GLY A 127 0.92 -3.66 2.34
CA GLY A 127 2.26 -4.13 1.97
C GLY A 127 2.83 -5.20 2.89
N TYR A 128 2.07 -5.69 3.87
CA TYR A 128 2.47 -6.72 4.82
C TYR A 128 1.65 -7.99 4.67
N TRP A 129 2.28 -9.11 5.01
CA TRP A 129 1.63 -10.38 5.25
C TRP A 129 1.55 -10.67 6.74
N LEU A 130 0.34 -10.99 7.20
CA LEU A 130 0.01 -11.20 8.61
C LEU A 130 -0.29 -12.69 8.86
N ARG A 131 0.39 -13.28 9.84
CA ARG A 131 0.27 -14.71 10.16
C ARG A 131 0.20 -14.96 11.66
N PRO A 132 -0.49 -16.02 12.09
CA PRO A 132 -0.37 -16.45 13.47
C PRO A 132 1.06 -16.91 13.75
N ASN A 133 1.65 -16.44 14.83
CA ASN A 133 2.89 -17.00 15.36
C ASN A 133 2.55 -18.22 16.22
N PRO A 134 3.20 -19.39 16.03
CA PRO A 134 2.95 -20.56 16.87
C PRO A 134 3.10 -20.25 18.36
N LYS A 135 2.26 -20.86 19.21
CA LYS A 135 2.33 -20.68 20.68
C LYS A 135 3.70 -21.05 21.25
N ALA A 136 4.38 -22.03 20.66
CA ALA A 136 5.73 -22.44 21.03
C ALA A 136 6.76 -21.29 20.90
N ASN A 137 6.50 -20.31 20.04
CA ASN A 137 7.37 -19.16 19.77
C ASN A 137 6.82 -17.87 20.42
N GLY A 138 6.08 -17.99 21.53
CA GLY A 138 5.49 -16.86 22.25
C GLY A 138 4.09 -16.44 21.79
N GLY A 139 3.54 -17.08 20.76
CA GLY A 139 2.22 -16.73 20.22
C GLY A 139 2.18 -15.33 19.58
N GLY A 140 0.98 -14.83 19.33
CA GLY A 140 0.76 -13.50 18.75
C GLY A 140 0.74 -13.47 17.22
N LEU A 141 1.09 -12.31 16.66
CA LEU A 141 1.07 -12.06 15.22
C LEU A 141 2.50 -11.95 14.69
N ARG A 142 2.76 -12.64 13.60
CA ARG A 142 3.96 -12.50 12.80
C ARG A 142 3.66 -11.67 11.57
N ILE A 143 4.47 -10.64 11.40
CA ILE A 143 4.33 -9.61 10.38
C ILE A 143 5.60 -9.60 9.55
N SER A 144 5.43 -9.60 8.24
CA SER A 144 6.53 -9.58 7.27
C SER A 144 6.08 -8.87 6.01
N PRO A 145 6.99 -8.36 5.17
CA PRO A 145 6.61 -7.79 3.88
C PRO A 145 5.81 -8.79 3.04
N SER A 146 4.81 -8.31 2.30
CA SER A 146 4.03 -9.15 1.40
C SER A 146 4.89 -9.63 0.21
N ASN A 147 4.50 -10.74 -0.42
CA ASN A 147 5.17 -11.22 -1.65
C ASN A 147 5.19 -10.13 -2.74
N LYS A 148 4.14 -9.30 -2.81
CA LYS A 148 4.07 -8.16 -3.72
C LYS A 148 5.08 -7.07 -3.35
N GLY A 149 5.25 -6.79 -2.06
CA GLY A 149 6.27 -5.88 -1.53
C GLY A 149 7.69 -6.35 -1.87
N ILE A 150 8.00 -7.61 -1.58
CA ILE A 150 9.30 -8.24 -1.88
C ILE A 150 9.57 -8.26 -3.38
N ARG A 151 8.60 -8.65 -4.19
CA ARG A 151 8.72 -8.60 -5.66
C ARG A 151 8.98 -7.19 -6.16
N ARG A 152 8.26 -6.18 -5.67
CA ARG A 152 8.48 -4.78 -6.05
C ARG A 152 9.87 -4.30 -5.67
N PHE A 153 10.37 -4.71 -4.50
CA PHE A 153 11.74 -4.45 -4.06
C PHE A 153 12.74 -5.02 -5.07
N TYR A 154 12.68 -6.31 -5.39
CA TYR A 154 13.62 -6.91 -6.32
C TYR A 154 13.47 -6.41 -7.76
N VAL A 155 12.27 -6.10 -8.24
CA VAL A 155 12.09 -5.48 -9.57
C VAL A 155 12.80 -4.13 -9.61
N ARG A 156 12.62 -3.28 -8.59
CA ARG A 156 13.30 -1.98 -8.53
C ARG A 156 14.81 -2.14 -8.48
N MET A 157 15.29 -3.09 -7.69
CA MET A 157 16.71 -3.38 -7.59
C MET A 157 17.26 -3.90 -8.94
N ALA A 158 16.62 -4.89 -9.56
CA ALA A 158 17.04 -5.42 -10.84
C ALA A 158 17.17 -4.33 -11.91
N ILE A 159 16.21 -3.39 -11.99
CA ILE A 159 16.29 -2.26 -12.92
C ILE A 159 17.53 -1.41 -12.67
N GLU A 160 17.81 -1.09 -11.41
CA GLU A 160 18.97 -0.28 -11.05
C GLU A 160 20.30 -1.01 -11.31
N LEU A 161 20.38 -2.29 -10.97
CA LEU A 161 21.60 -3.10 -11.18
C LEU A 161 21.91 -3.33 -12.66
N LEU A 162 20.90 -3.57 -13.49
CA LEU A 162 21.09 -3.76 -14.94
C LEU A 162 21.75 -2.56 -15.63
N LEU A 163 21.64 -1.37 -15.03
CA LEU A 163 22.20 -0.12 -15.52
C LEU A 163 23.54 0.25 -14.85
N ARG A 164 24.06 -0.58 -13.95
CA ARG A 164 25.28 -0.34 -13.18
C ARG A 164 26.35 -1.37 -13.51
N PRO A 165 27.65 -1.02 -13.39
CA PRO A 165 28.72 -2.01 -13.49
C PRO A 165 28.52 -3.16 -12.49
N TYR A 166 28.74 -4.39 -12.94
CA TYR A 166 28.58 -5.60 -12.12
C TYR A 166 29.34 -5.54 -10.78
N ALA A 167 30.53 -4.92 -10.76
CA ALA A 167 31.34 -4.76 -9.54
C ALA A 167 30.64 -3.97 -8.42
N GLU A 168 29.64 -3.14 -8.73
CA GLU A 168 28.88 -2.36 -7.75
C GLU A 168 27.67 -3.12 -7.16
N TRP A 169 27.32 -4.28 -7.72
CA TRP A 169 26.04 -4.91 -7.43
C TRP A 169 25.89 -5.34 -5.98
N ALA A 170 26.90 -5.99 -5.42
CA ALA A 170 26.87 -6.48 -4.05
C ALA A 170 26.63 -5.34 -3.04
N GLY A 171 27.39 -4.24 -3.17
CA GLY A 171 27.24 -3.07 -2.30
C GLY A 171 25.89 -2.39 -2.45
N LYS A 172 25.37 -2.27 -3.68
CA LYS A 172 24.06 -1.65 -3.93
C LYS A 172 22.91 -2.51 -3.41
N MET A 173 23.00 -3.83 -3.57
CA MET A 173 22.02 -4.79 -3.05
C MET A 173 21.98 -4.75 -1.52
N GLU A 174 23.14 -4.71 -0.87
CA GLU A 174 23.23 -4.57 0.58
C GLU A 174 22.56 -3.27 1.04
N GLU A 175 22.95 -2.11 0.50
CA GLU A 175 22.36 -0.81 0.83
C GLU A 175 20.83 -0.81 0.68
N ALA A 176 20.32 -1.35 -0.44
CA ALA A 176 18.89 -1.43 -0.70
C ALA A 176 18.16 -2.35 0.28
N ALA A 177 18.74 -3.51 0.65
CA ALA A 177 18.17 -4.41 1.63
C ALA A 177 18.08 -3.77 3.02
N TYR A 178 19.12 -3.03 3.44
CA TYR A 178 19.10 -2.26 4.68
C TYR A 178 17.99 -1.21 4.68
N ALA A 179 17.90 -0.40 3.62
CA ALA A 179 16.88 0.62 3.49
C ALA A 179 15.46 0.02 3.48
N PHE A 180 15.26 -1.10 2.79
CA PHE A 180 13.99 -1.80 2.75
C PHE A 180 13.58 -2.31 4.14
N ALA A 181 14.48 -3.01 4.83
CA ALA A 181 14.22 -3.51 6.18
C ALA A 181 13.92 -2.37 7.18
N ALA A 182 14.65 -1.26 7.10
CA ALA A 182 14.41 -0.08 7.94
C ALA A 182 13.05 0.59 7.65
N SER A 183 12.61 0.58 6.39
CA SER A 183 11.29 1.11 6.01
C SER A 183 10.13 0.20 6.46
N ALA A 184 10.39 -1.10 6.58
CA ALA A 184 9.42 -2.11 6.98
C ALA A 184 9.28 -2.19 8.51
N LYS A 185 8.87 -1.09 9.15
CA LYS A 185 8.86 -0.92 10.62
C LYS A 185 8.15 -2.02 11.42
N SER A 186 7.15 -2.66 10.82
CA SER A 186 6.37 -3.73 11.47
C SER A 186 6.92 -5.13 11.21
N TRP A 187 8.01 -5.29 10.44
CA TRP A 187 8.56 -6.61 10.12
C TRP A 187 9.23 -7.25 11.34
N ASN A 188 8.63 -8.33 11.85
CA ASN A 188 9.26 -9.18 12.85
C ASN A 188 10.47 -9.91 12.24
N GLY A 189 11.64 -9.80 12.88
CA GLY A 189 12.86 -10.44 12.38
C GLY A 189 13.51 -9.73 11.19
N ALA A 190 13.30 -8.41 11.04
CA ALA A 190 13.82 -7.62 9.92
C ALA A 190 15.33 -7.81 9.63
N GLN A 191 16.15 -8.06 10.65
CA GLN A 191 17.58 -8.33 10.47
C GLN A 191 17.84 -9.63 9.70
N ALA A 192 17.28 -10.75 10.17
CA ALA A 192 17.38 -12.04 9.48
C ALA A 192 16.71 -11.99 8.11
N GLY A 193 15.60 -11.26 8.03
CA GLY A 193 14.89 -10.98 6.78
C GLY A 193 15.76 -10.27 5.73
N ARG A 194 16.51 -9.25 6.13
CA ARG A 194 17.48 -8.55 5.28
C ARG A 194 18.56 -9.50 4.77
N GLU A 195 19.15 -10.31 5.64
CA GLU A 195 20.20 -11.27 5.25
C GLU A 195 19.66 -12.26 4.23
N ASN A 196 18.45 -12.78 4.45
CA ASN A 196 17.79 -13.66 3.49
C ASN A 196 17.52 -12.97 2.14
N LEU A 197 17.18 -11.67 2.12
CA LEU A 197 17.00 -10.94 0.86
C LEU A 197 18.30 -10.92 0.02
N ILE A 198 19.45 -10.77 0.69
CA ILE A 198 20.77 -10.76 0.05
C ILE A 198 21.12 -12.17 -0.44
N THR A 199 20.89 -13.19 0.39
CA THR A 199 21.14 -14.59 0.03
C THR A 199 20.32 -15.03 -1.18
N VAL A 200 19.01 -14.76 -1.19
CA VAL A 200 18.13 -15.07 -2.32
C VAL A 200 18.57 -14.32 -3.57
N PHE A 201 19.02 -13.06 -3.42
CA PHE A 201 19.57 -12.32 -4.55
C PHE A 201 20.77 -13.05 -5.16
N ALA A 202 21.79 -13.35 -4.36
CA ALA A 202 23.03 -13.96 -4.83
C ALA A 202 22.83 -15.36 -5.42
N MET A 203 21.94 -16.16 -4.80
CA MET A 203 21.75 -17.56 -5.20
C MET A 203 20.81 -17.73 -6.39
N GLU A 204 19.76 -16.91 -6.48
CA GLU A 204 18.66 -17.17 -7.43
C GLU A 204 18.50 -16.07 -8.47
N ILE A 205 18.72 -14.80 -8.09
CA ILE A 205 18.43 -13.65 -8.96
C ILE A 205 19.65 -13.23 -9.76
N GLU A 206 20.80 -13.14 -9.11
CA GLU A 206 22.03 -12.61 -9.70
C GLU A 206 22.46 -13.34 -10.98
N PRO A 207 22.43 -14.69 -11.06
CA PRO A 207 22.81 -15.39 -12.28
C PRO A 207 21.92 -15.02 -13.48
N LEU A 208 20.60 -14.97 -13.27
CA LEU A 208 19.65 -14.60 -14.32
C LEU A 208 19.75 -13.11 -14.70
N LEU A 209 20.07 -12.26 -13.72
CA LEU A 209 20.22 -10.84 -13.95
C LEU A 209 21.50 -10.53 -14.74
N ASN A 210 22.58 -11.29 -14.52
CA ASN A 210 23.83 -11.12 -15.24
C ASN A 210 23.69 -11.40 -16.74
N GLU A 211 22.89 -12.39 -17.13
CA GLU A 211 22.57 -12.65 -18.54
C GLU A 211 21.88 -11.43 -19.18
N ALA A 212 20.87 -10.87 -18.51
CA ALA A 212 20.18 -9.67 -18.97
C ALA A 212 21.05 -8.41 -18.92
N HIS A 213 22.04 -8.36 -18.03
CA HIS A 213 22.95 -7.22 -17.90
C HIS A 213 23.81 -7.05 -19.14
N GLN A 214 24.35 -8.15 -19.69
CA GLN A 214 25.14 -8.11 -20.92
C GLN A 214 24.33 -7.58 -22.12
N GLU A 215 23.04 -7.94 -22.21
CA GLU A 215 22.14 -7.41 -23.23
C GLU A 215 21.91 -5.90 -23.08
N VAL A 216 21.63 -5.44 -21.85
CA VAL A 216 21.36 -4.02 -21.58
C VAL A 216 22.62 -3.18 -21.84
N LEU A 217 23.79 -3.64 -21.40
CA LEU A 217 25.06 -2.96 -21.66
C LEU A 217 25.39 -2.94 -23.16
N GLY A 218 25.27 -4.07 -23.85
CA GLY A 218 25.51 -4.13 -25.30
C GLY A 218 24.59 -3.20 -26.08
N ALA A 219 23.33 -3.03 -25.64
CA ALA A 219 22.42 -2.06 -26.24
C ALA A 219 22.85 -0.60 -25.97
N ILE A 220 23.31 -0.28 -24.76
CA ILE A 220 23.86 1.04 -24.42
C ILE A 220 25.10 1.34 -25.27
N ASP A 221 26.02 0.39 -25.40
CA ASP A 221 27.24 0.53 -26.20
C ASP A 221 26.94 0.69 -27.70
N ALA A 222 25.85 0.09 -28.18
CA ALA A 222 25.32 0.28 -29.53
C ALA A 222 24.60 1.64 -29.73
N GLY A 223 24.58 2.51 -28.71
CA GLY A 223 24.03 3.86 -28.78
C GLY A 223 22.57 3.98 -28.34
N LEU A 224 22.01 2.99 -27.62
CA LEU A 224 20.64 3.07 -27.11
C LEU A 224 20.52 4.23 -26.09
N PRO A 225 19.59 5.19 -26.29
CA PRO A 225 19.42 6.30 -25.35
C PRO A 225 19.00 5.81 -23.95
N MET A 226 19.48 6.49 -22.91
CA MET A 226 19.21 6.12 -21.52
C MET A 226 17.73 5.90 -21.15
N PRO A 227 16.74 6.68 -21.65
CA PRO A 227 15.33 6.38 -21.40
C PRO A 227 14.90 5.02 -21.97
N ALA A 228 15.40 4.65 -23.15
CA ALA A 228 15.11 3.37 -23.78
C ALA A 228 15.86 2.22 -23.09
N ALA A 229 17.10 2.43 -22.66
CA ALA A 229 17.85 1.47 -21.84
C ALA A 229 17.13 1.18 -20.50
N ARG A 230 16.60 2.22 -19.83
CA ARG A 230 15.77 2.06 -18.62
C ARG A 230 14.50 1.26 -18.90
N ALA A 231 13.85 1.47 -20.04
CA ALA A 231 12.67 0.71 -20.44
C ALA A 231 13.01 -0.78 -20.70
N LEU A 232 14.13 -1.04 -21.36
CA LEU A 232 14.64 -2.40 -21.59
C LEU A 232 14.98 -3.11 -20.26
N ALA A 233 15.72 -2.45 -19.37
CA ALA A 233 16.00 -2.96 -18.03
C ALA A 233 14.71 -3.22 -17.24
N GLY A 234 13.73 -2.32 -17.32
CA GLY A 234 12.39 -2.48 -16.78
C GLY A 234 11.68 -3.74 -17.27
N LYS A 235 11.72 -3.98 -18.58
CA LYS A 235 11.14 -5.18 -19.19
C LYS A 235 11.84 -6.45 -18.68
N ARG A 236 13.18 -6.51 -18.73
CA ARG A 236 13.96 -7.68 -18.28
C ARG A 236 13.77 -7.97 -16.79
N ALA A 237 13.79 -6.96 -15.94
CA ALA A 237 13.50 -7.12 -14.52
C ALA A 237 12.11 -7.74 -14.28
N ASN A 238 11.08 -7.30 -15.01
CA ASN A 238 9.73 -7.85 -14.88
C ASN A 238 9.58 -9.28 -15.45
N GLU A 239 10.43 -9.70 -16.37
CA GLU A 239 10.45 -11.07 -16.91
C GLU A 239 11.14 -12.06 -15.95
N ILE A 240 12.18 -11.62 -15.23
CA ILE A 240 12.99 -12.45 -14.32
C ILE A 240 12.27 -12.63 -12.97
N MET A 241 11.78 -11.54 -12.36
CA MET A 241 11.30 -11.56 -10.96
C MET A 241 10.08 -12.44 -10.65
N PRO A 242 9.08 -12.63 -11.55
CA PRO A 242 7.94 -13.52 -11.27
C PRO A 242 8.32 -14.99 -11.08
N LYS A 243 9.48 -15.42 -11.61
CA LYS A 243 9.89 -16.83 -11.62
C LYS A 243 10.53 -17.29 -10.30
N ILE A 244 11.08 -16.36 -9.52
CA ILE A 244 11.95 -16.65 -8.37
C ILE A 244 11.20 -16.45 -7.05
N VAL A 245 10.57 -15.29 -6.88
CA VAL A 245 10.06 -14.82 -5.57
C VAL A 245 8.83 -15.60 -5.09
N LEU A 246 8.16 -16.37 -5.95
CA LEU A 246 6.93 -17.09 -5.59
C LEU A 246 7.17 -18.49 -5.01
N ALA A 247 8.34 -19.10 -5.25
CA ALA A 247 8.60 -20.48 -4.87
C ALA A 247 9.09 -20.63 -3.41
N ASP A 248 9.88 -19.68 -2.90
CA ASP A 248 10.56 -19.85 -1.60
C ASP A 248 10.39 -18.67 -0.63
N THR A 249 9.31 -17.90 -0.78
CA THR A 249 8.89 -16.98 0.27
C THR A 249 8.64 -17.70 1.61
N ASN A 250 8.49 -19.03 1.64
CA ASN A 250 8.44 -19.77 2.89
C ASN A 250 9.75 -19.62 3.70
N GLY A 251 10.94 -19.65 3.10
CA GLY A 251 12.22 -19.45 3.81
C GLY A 251 12.43 -18.03 4.36
N LEU A 252 12.14 -17.00 3.56
CA LEU A 252 12.19 -15.57 3.95
C LEU A 252 11.22 -15.25 5.10
N LEU A 253 10.18 -16.05 5.20
CA LEU A 253 9.01 -15.82 6.04
C LEU A 253 8.88 -16.92 7.08
N ASN A 254 9.88 -17.77 7.38
CA ASN A 254 9.76 -18.83 8.41
C ASN A 254 10.52 -18.57 9.73
N TRP A 255 11.32 -17.50 9.82
CA TRP A 255 11.97 -17.02 11.06
C TRP A 255 11.22 -15.95 11.85
#